data_AF-D9CI79-F1
#
_entry.id   AF-D9CI79-F1
#
_cell.length_a   1.000
_cell.length_b   1.000
_cell.length_c   1.000
_cell.angle_alpha   90.00
_cell.angle_beta   90.00
_cell.angle_gamma   90.00
#
_symmetry.space_group_name_H-M   'P 1'
#
loop_
_entity.id
_entity.type
_entity.pdbx_description
1 polymer ?
#
loop_
_entity_poly.entity_id
_entity_poly.type
_entity_poly.pdbx_seq_one_letter_code
_entity_poly.pdbx_strand_id
1 'polypeptide(L)' 'RWQWNATVGPLVNRPGRAGDWGYVNTDGLGLLDYLNWCEDAGMQPIMAVWSGYALGGTSVAQNQLQPYIQQAIDQ' A
#
# COMPACT_ATOMS: atom_id res chain seq x y z
N ARG A 1 6.71 -2.15 -4.66
CA ARG A 1 5.60 -2.60 -3.78
C ARG A 1 4.78 -1.40 -3.33
N TRP A 2 3.53 -1.60 -2.96
CA TRP A 2 2.69 -0.57 -2.33
C TRP A 2 3.03 -0.42 -0.83
N GLN A 3 2.87 0.80 -0.30
CA GLN A 3 3.18 1.21 1.07
C GLN A 3 2.08 2.13 1.59
N TRP A 4 1.23 1.66 2.51
CA TRP A 4 0.07 2.43 2.96
C TRP A 4 0.45 3.83 3.47
N ASN A 5 1.52 3.93 4.25
CA ASN A 5 1.97 5.16 4.89
C ASN A 5 2.55 6.17 3.88
N ALA A 6 2.93 5.75 2.68
CA ALA A 6 3.34 6.64 1.60
C ALA A 6 2.14 7.24 0.82
N THR A 7 0.92 6.78 1.14
CA THR A 7 -0.31 7.17 0.44
C THR A 7 -1.24 8.04 1.29
N VAL A 8 -0.84 8.40 2.51
CA VAL A 8 -1.66 9.18 3.44
C VAL A 8 -0.99 10.52 3.77
N GLY A 9 -1.73 11.42 4.42
CA GLY A 9 -1.27 12.78 4.68
C GLY A 9 -1.30 13.70 3.45
N PRO A 10 -0.69 14.90 3.53
CA PRO A 10 -0.70 15.89 2.45
C PRO A 10 -0.07 15.37 1.15
N LEU A 11 -0.67 15.69 0.00
CA LEU A 11 -0.18 15.25 -1.32
C LEU A 11 1.29 15.61 -1.59
N VAL A 12 1.75 16.77 -1.10
CA VAL A 12 3.14 17.22 -1.26
C VAL A 12 4.16 16.30 -0.57
N ASN A 13 3.71 15.48 0.38
CA ASN A 13 4.53 14.50 1.08
C ASN A 13 4.38 13.08 0.52
N ARG A 14 3.51 12.86 -0.48
CA ARG A 14 3.29 11.55 -1.11
C ARG A 14 4.25 11.40 -2.29
N PRO A 15 5.26 10.51 -2.22
CA PRO A 15 6.27 10.40 -3.27
C PRO A 15 5.77 9.70 -4.54
N GLY A 16 4.63 9.00 -4.46
CA GLY A 16 4.18 8.07 -5.49
C GLY A 16 5.10 6.85 -5.64
N ARG A 17 4.86 6.06 -6.69
CA ARG A 17 5.67 4.88 -7.04
C ARG A 17 5.48 4.50 -8.51
N ALA A 18 6.43 3.77 -9.09
CA ALA A 18 6.16 2.99 -10.29
C ALA A 18 5.16 1.87 -9.96
N GLY A 19 4.04 1.81 -10.68
CA GLY A 19 3.08 0.72 -10.59
C GLY A 19 3.51 -0.47 -11.45
N ASP A 20 2.76 -1.56 -11.33
CA ASP A 20 3.05 -2.81 -12.04
C ASP A 20 2.45 -2.85 -13.47
N TRP A 21 1.91 -1.72 -13.95
CA TRP A 21 1.23 -1.57 -15.24
C TRP A 21 1.91 -0.58 -16.20
N GLY A 22 3.21 -0.32 -16.01
CA GLY A 22 4.01 0.49 -16.92
C GLY A 22 3.88 2.01 -16.76
N TYR A 23 3.25 2.49 -15.69
CA TYR A 23 3.11 3.93 -15.41
C TYR A 23 3.28 4.26 -13.92
N VAL A 24 3.54 5.54 -13.63
CA VAL A 24 3.69 6.06 -12.26
C VAL A 24 2.33 6.24 -11.62
N ASN A 25 2.19 5.74 -10.40
CA ASN A 25 1.06 6.02 -9.52
C ASN A 25 1.46 7.18 -8.61
N THR A 26 0.64 8.23 -8.55
CA THR A 26 0.90 9.39 -7.69
C THR A 26 0.63 9.10 -6.21
N ASP A 27 -0.11 8.03 -5.91
CA ASP A 27 -0.66 7.75 -4.59
C ASP A 27 -1.57 8.85 -4.03
N GLY A 28 -2.14 9.67 -4.93
CA GLY A 28 -3.24 10.59 -4.61
C GLY A 28 -4.54 9.86 -4.25
N LEU A 29 -4.77 8.68 -4.82
CA LEU A 29 -5.78 7.73 -4.36
C LEU A 29 -5.12 6.78 -3.36
N GLY A 30 -5.13 7.16 -2.09
CA GLY A 30 -4.47 6.45 -1.00
C GLY A 30 -5.41 5.68 -0.09
N LEU A 31 -4.86 5.13 1.01
CA LEU A 31 -5.63 4.30 1.94
C LEU A 31 -6.87 5.02 2.49
N LEU A 32 -6.71 6.25 3.00
CA LEU A 32 -7.83 7.02 3.56
C LEU A 32 -8.88 7.34 2.50
N ASP A 33 -8.44 7.65 1.27
CA ASP A 33 -9.34 7.96 0.15
C ASP A 33 -10.22 6.74 -0.20
N TYR A 34 -9.65 5.53 -0.20
CA TYR A 34 -10.41 4.28 -0.39
C TYR A 34 -11.37 3.99 0.77
N LEU A 35 -10.94 4.18 2.02
CA LEU A 35 -11.79 3.93 3.19
C LEU A 35 -13.00 4.87 3.21
N ASN A 36 -12.80 6.16 2.94
CA ASN A 36 -13.89 7.13 2.80
C ASN A 36 -14.84 6.73 1.68
N TRP A 37 -14.32 6.29 0.52
CA TRP A 37 -15.17 5.83 -0.57
C TRP A 37 -15.97 4.57 -0.21
N CYS A 38 -15.38 3.61 0.52
CA CYS A 38 -16.11 2.47 1.04
C CYS A 38 -17.22 2.91 2.00
N GLU A 39 -16.96 3.85 2.90
CA GLU A 39 -17.94 4.41 3.82
C GLU A 39 -19.10 5.08 3.07
N ASP A 40 -18.80 6.01 2.15
CA ASP A 40 -19.78 6.76 1.37
C ASP A 40 -20.70 5.85 0.54
N ALA A 41 -20.16 4.73 0.05
CA ALA A 41 -20.90 3.75 -0.77
C ALA A 41 -21.52 2.60 0.03
N GLY A 42 -21.34 2.56 1.36
CA GLY A 42 -21.83 1.46 2.21
C GLY A 42 -21.18 0.11 1.90
N MET A 43 -19.94 0.10 1.43
CA MET A 43 -19.18 -1.11 1.07
C MET A 43 -18.30 -1.59 2.22
N GLN A 44 -18.06 -2.89 2.29
CA GLN A 44 -17.05 -3.45 3.18
C GLN A 44 -15.71 -3.62 2.44
N PRO A 45 -14.61 -3.06 2.96
CA PRO A 45 -13.29 -3.26 2.36
C PRO A 45 -12.77 -4.68 2.64
N ILE A 46 -12.24 -5.34 1.61
CA ILE A 46 -11.38 -6.53 1.74
C ILE A 46 -9.95 -6.08 1.45
N MET A 47 -9.22 -5.75 2.51
CA MET A 47 -7.93 -5.07 2.42
C MET A 47 -6.78 -6.07 2.32
N ALA A 48 -5.92 -5.88 1.30
CA ALA A 48 -4.69 -6.65 1.16
C ALA A 48 -3.53 -5.97 1.92
N VAL A 49 -2.61 -6.80 2.42
CA VAL A 49 -1.31 -6.38 2.97
C VAL A 49 -0.20 -6.99 2.11
N TRP A 50 0.94 -6.30 2.00
CA TRP A 50 2.08 -6.84 1.27
C TRP A 50 2.77 -7.96 2.08
N SER A 51 2.95 -9.13 1.46
CA SER A 51 3.27 -10.39 2.16
C SER A 51 4.67 -10.95 1.88
N GLY A 52 5.65 -10.11 1.57
CA GLY A 52 7.04 -10.55 1.42
C GLY A 52 7.46 -10.92 -0.01
N TYR A 53 6.57 -10.82 -1.01
CA TYR A 53 6.86 -11.20 -2.39
C TYR A 53 6.68 -10.05 -3.39
N ALA A 54 7.54 -9.99 -4.41
CA ALA A 54 7.44 -9.04 -5.52
C ALA A 54 7.42 -9.75 -6.88
N LEU A 55 6.73 -9.15 -7.86
CA LEU A 55 6.51 -9.72 -9.20
C LEU A 55 7.81 -10.03 -9.98
N GLY A 56 8.94 -9.47 -9.58
CA GLY A 56 10.26 -9.85 -10.09
C GLY A 56 10.77 -11.22 -9.61
N GLY A 57 9.95 -12.03 -8.94
CA GLY A 57 10.32 -13.37 -8.47
C GLY A 57 11.07 -13.40 -7.14
N THR A 58 11.12 -12.27 -6.42
CA THR A 58 11.89 -12.16 -5.17
C THR A 58 10.99 -12.32 -3.95
N SER A 59 11.36 -13.23 -3.06
CA SER A 59 10.79 -13.39 -1.72
C SER A 59 11.77 -12.88 -0.67
N VAL A 60 11.26 -12.14 0.32
CA VAL A 60 12.04 -11.73 1.50
C VAL A 60 12.33 -12.96 2.37
N ALA A 61 13.58 -13.10 2.83
CA ALA A 61 13.95 -14.18 3.74
C ALA A 61 13.19 -14.08 5.07
N GLN A 62 12.86 -15.21 5.68
CA GLN A 62 12.04 -15.26 6.90
C GLN A 62 12.58 -14.35 8.03
N ASN A 63 13.89 -14.34 8.24
CA ASN A 63 14.55 -13.52 9.27
C ASN A 63 14.57 -12.00 8.96
N GLN A 64 14.11 -11.59 7.77
CA GLN A 64 14.01 -10.20 7.34
C GLN A 64 12.55 -9.71 7.25
N LEU A 65 11.56 -10.56 7.56
CA LEU A 65 10.14 -10.21 7.43
C LEU A 65 9.64 -9.21 8.47
N GLN A 66 10.29 -9.13 9.64
CA GLN A 66 9.77 -8.38 10.79
C GLN A 66 9.36 -6.93 10.49
N PRO A 67 10.13 -6.12 9.74
CA PRO A 67 9.73 -4.75 9.43
C PRO A 67 8.46 -4.67 8.56
N TYR A 68 8.25 -5.64 7.67
CA TYR A 68 7.09 -5.70 6.79
C TYR A 68 5.85 -6.20 7.52
N ILE A 69 6.03 -7.13 8.46
CA ILE A 69 4.97 -7.55 9.39
C ILE A 69 4.50 -6.35 10.21
N GLN A 70 5.42 -5.58 10.78
CA GLN A 70 5.05 -4.39 11.54
C GLN A 70 4.33 -3.36 10.66
N GLN A 71 4.83 -3.11 9.44
CA GLN A 71 4.16 -2.19 8.52
C GLN A 71 2.73 -2.63 8.17
N ALA A 72 2.45 -3.94 8.12
CA ALA A 72 1.10 -4.47 7.92
C ALA A 72 0.21 -4.34 9.16
N ILE A 73 0.78 -4.40 10.37
CA ILE A 73 0.05 -4.15 11.62
C ILE A 73 -0.30 -2.66 11.76
N ASP A 74 0.58 -1.77 11.32
CA ASP A 74 0.39 -0.32 11.41
C ASP A 74 -0.67 0.23 10.42
N GLN A 75 -1.07 -0.59 9.44
CA GLN A 75 -2.04 -0.24 8.39
C GLN A 75 -3.47 -0.19 8.93
#